data_AF-A0A833GAT5-F1
#
_entry.id   AF-A0A833GAT5-F1
#
_cell.length_a   1.000
_cell.length_b   1.000
_cell.length_c   1.000
_cell.angle_alpha   90.00
_cell.angle_beta   90.00
_cell.angle_gamma   90.00
#
_symmetry.space_group_name_H-M   'P 1'
#
loop_
_entity.id
_entity.type
_entity.pdbx_description
1 polymer ?
#
loop_
_entity_poly.entity_id
_entity_poly.type
_entity_poly.pdbx_seq_one_letter_code
_entity_poly.pdbx_strand_id
1 'polypeptide(L)'
;MPKRRSSSSESPGATAVAVVERSSAADTKGSINLRIETRTRQLIDDAAAILGKTRTEFMIESARRQAIDVLLDQRLFVLDADRYDAFMHAL
;
A
#
# COMPACT_ATOMS: atom_id res chain seq x y z
N MET A 1 -47.79 26.22 29.30
CA MET A 1 -46.58 25.90 28.53
C MET A 1 -45.37 26.29 29.38
N PRO A 2 -44.79 25.37 30.19
CA PRO A 2 -43.47 24.81 29.84
C PRO A 2 -43.11 23.44 30.50
N LYS A 3 -42.32 22.58 29.84
CA LYS A 3 -41.13 21.95 30.46
C LYS A 3 -40.19 21.36 29.40
N ARG A 4 -38.91 21.55 29.68
CA ARG A 4 -37.73 21.22 28.88
C ARG A 4 -37.32 19.75 29.01
N ARG A 5 -36.48 19.35 28.04
CA ARG A 5 -35.29 18.47 28.10
C ARG A 5 -35.45 16.97 27.77
N SER A 6 -34.78 16.62 26.66
CA SER A 6 -33.80 15.54 26.52
C SER A 6 -34.30 14.13 26.22
N SER A 7 -34.11 13.72 24.96
CA SER A 7 -33.38 12.49 24.67
C SER A 7 -32.73 12.60 23.29
N SER A 8 -31.46 12.99 23.32
CA SER A 8 -30.51 12.73 22.25
C SER A 8 -30.50 11.23 21.94
N SER A 9 -30.58 10.87 20.66
CA SER A 9 -29.96 9.64 20.17
C SER A 9 -29.20 10.03 18.91
N GLU A 10 -27.95 10.43 19.14
CA GLU A 10 -26.93 10.52 18.12
C GLU A 10 -26.75 9.16 17.48
N SER A 11 -27.00 9.08 16.18
CA SER A 11 -26.32 8.12 15.32
C SER A 11 -24.86 8.57 15.20
N PRO A 12 -23.91 7.65 15.30
CA PRO A 12 -23.03 7.47 14.15
C PRO A 12 -22.85 5.97 13.92
N GLY A 13 -23.19 5.50 12.74
CA GLY A 13 -22.19 5.53 11.69
C GLY A 13 -21.98 4.08 11.31
N ALA A 14 -22.90 3.57 10.49
CA ALA A 14 -22.63 2.39 9.71
C ALA A 14 -21.39 2.72 8.87
N THR A 15 -20.22 2.30 9.34
CA THR A 15 -18.98 2.28 8.57
C THR A 15 -19.20 1.29 7.44
N ALA A 16 -19.84 1.78 6.38
CA ALA A 16 -19.78 1.21 5.07
C ALA A 16 -18.30 1.14 4.72
N VAL A 17 -17.73 -0.06 4.88
CA VAL A 17 -16.45 -0.43 4.30
C VAL A 17 -16.59 -0.26 2.80
N ALA A 18 -16.22 0.94 2.34
CA ALA A 18 -16.08 1.24 0.94
C ALA A 18 -14.96 0.35 0.41
N VAL A 19 -15.36 -0.78 -0.19
CA VAL A 19 -14.51 -1.56 -1.07
C VAL A 19 -14.07 -0.61 -2.16
N VAL A 20 -12.83 -0.12 -2.05
CA VAL A 20 -12.18 0.63 -3.11
C VAL A 20 -12.11 -0.32 -4.29
N GLU A 21 -13.05 -0.15 -5.23
CA GLU A 21 -12.87 -0.60 -6.60
C GLU A 21 -11.56 0.02 -7.08
N ARG A 22 -10.51 -0.80 -7.12
CA ARG A 22 -9.32 -0.44 -7.86
C ARG A 22 -9.72 -0.51 -9.32
N SER A 23 -10.19 0.63 -9.83
CA SER A 23 -10.36 0.84 -11.26
C SER A 23 -9.08 0.37 -11.93
N SER A 24 -9.19 -0.74 -12.65
CA SER A 24 -8.11 -1.29 -13.48
C SER A 24 -7.86 -0.29 -14.60
N ALA A 25 -7.05 0.72 -14.31
CA ALA A 25 -6.53 1.64 -15.31
C ALA A 25 -5.71 0.79 -16.27
N ALA A 26 -6.27 0.59 -17.46
CA ALA A 26 -5.71 -0.17 -18.56
C ALA A 26 -4.23 0.15 -18.78
N ASP A 27 -3.47 -0.89 -19.13
CA ASP A 27 -2.06 -0.96 -19.54
C ASP A 27 -1.58 0.22 -20.41
N THR A 28 -1.48 1.40 -19.83
CA THR A 28 -0.76 2.51 -20.42
C THR A 28 0.68 2.30 -20.06
N LYS A 29 1.43 1.67 -20.97
CA LYS A 29 2.89 1.59 -20.90
C LYS A 29 3.45 3.01 -20.78
N GLY A 30 3.73 3.43 -19.55
CA GLY A 30 4.30 4.73 -19.23
C GLY A 30 5.82 4.69 -19.38
N SER A 31 6.39 5.75 -19.95
CA SER A 31 7.85 5.96 -19.89
C SER A 31 8.22 6.66 -18.58
N ILE A 32 9.32 6.23 -17.96
CA ILE A 32 9.87 6.86 -16.75
C ILE A 32 11.20 7.49 -17.13
N ASN A 33 11.27 8.82 -17.03
CA ASN A 33 12.52 9.56 -17.21
C ASN A 33 13.12 9.83 -15.83
N LEU A 34 14.28 9.24 -15.55
CA LEU A 34 14.94 9.35 -14.25
C LEU A 34 16.30 10.06 -14.39
N ARG A 35 16.60 10.96 -13.46
CA ARG A 35 17.94 11.55 -13.29
C ARG A 35 18.63 10.87 -12.12
N ILE A 36 19.81 10.34 -12.36
CA ILE A 36 20.62 9.64 -11.35
C ILE A 36 22.08 10.07 -11.49
N GLU A 37 22.82 9.98 -10.38
CA GLU A 37 24.26 10.21 -10.39
C GLU A 37 25.00 9.17 -11.21
N THR A 38 26.13 9.56 -11.81
CA THR A 38 26.96 8.69 -12.64
C THR A 38 27.41 7.43 -11.90
N ARG A 39 27.78 7.57 -10.62
CA ARG A 39 28.23 6.44 -9.79
C ARG A 39 27.11 5.42 -9.57
N THR A 40 25.91 5.91 -9.25
CA THR A 40 24.72 5.05 -9.08
C THR A 40 24.37 4.35 -10.38
N ARG A 41 24.46 5.05 -11.52
CA ARG A 41 24.25 4.45 -12.84
C ARG A 41 25.22 3.30 -13.12
N GLN A 42 26.52 3.51 -12.85
CA GLN A 42 27.55 2.48 -13.05
C GLN A 42 27.29 1.25 -12.17
N LEU A 43 26.96 1.45 -10.90
CA LEU A 43 26.61 0.36 -9.99
C LEU A 43 25.44 -0.49 -10.51
N ILE A 44 24.40 0.15 -11.05
CA ILE A 44 23.24 -0.53 -11.64
C ILE A 44 23.64 -1.30 -12.90
N ASP A 45 24.48 -0.70 -13.75
CA ASP A 45 24.98 -1.36 -14.97
C ASP A 45 25.77 -2.63 -14.66
N ASP A 46 26.67 -2.56 -13.69
CA ASP A 46 27.48 -3.71 -13.26
C ASP A 46 26.59 -4.83 -12.69
N ALA A 47 25.63 -4.48 -11.83
CA ALA A 47 24.69 -5.45 -11.27
C ALA A 47 23.79 -6.10 -12.34
N ALA A 48 23.33 -5.32 -13.31
CA ALA A 48 22.55 -5.83 -14.43
C ALA A 48 23.38 -6.77 -15.32
N ALA A 49 24.65 -6.42 -15.58
CA ALA A 49 25.57 -7.22 -16.38
C ALA A 49 25.89 -8.58 -15.72
N ILE A 50 26.11 -8.61 -14.40
CA ILE A 50 26.33 -9.86 -13.64
C ILE A 50 25.13 -10.81 -13.79
N LEU A 51 23.91 -10.26 -13.85
CA LEU A 51 22.68 -11.03 -13.99
C LEU A 51 22.28 -11.30 -15.45
N GLY A 52 23.06 -10.82 -16.43
CA GLY A 52 22.75 -10.95 -17.85
C GLY A 52 21.49 -10.20 -18.30
N LYS A 53 21.12 -9.13 -17.59
CA LYS A 53 19.92 -8.31 -17.83
C LYS A 53 20.28 -6.95 -18.40
N THR A 54 19.35 -6.33 -19.11
CA THR A 54 19.50 -4.91 -19.44
C THR A 54 19.30 -4.03 -18.19
N ARG A 55 19.86 -2.82 -18.20
CA ARG A 55 19.67 -1.84 -17.11
C ARG A 55 18.19 -1.64 -16.78
N THR A 56 17.35 -1.47 -17.80
CA THR A 56 15.91 -1.22 -17.62
C THR A 56 15.21 -2.41 -16.98
N GLU A 57 15.49 -3.63 -17.43
CA GLU A 57 14.90 -4.84 -16.84
C GLU A 57 15.30 -4.99 -15.37
N PHE A 58 16.59 -4.81 -15.07
CA PHE A 58 17.09 -4.86 -13.69
C PHE A 58 16.40 -3.81 -12.81
N MET A 59 16.28 -2.57 -13.28
CA MET A 59 15.64 -1.50 -12.51
C MET A 59 14.15 -1.77 -12.27
N ILE A 60 13.40 -2.20 -13.29
CA ILE A 60 11.96 -2.47 -13.17
C ILE A 60 11.71 -3.65 -12.24
N GLU A 61 12.46 -4.74 -12.38
CA GLU A 61 12.30 -5.93 -11.55
C GLU A 61 12.66 -5.64 -10.10
N SER A 62 13.77 -4.92 -9.87
CA SER A 62 14.19 -4.52 -8.52
C SER A 62 13.17 -3.60 -7.86
N ALA A 63 12.69 -2.58 -8.59
CA ALA A 63 11.67 -1.66 -8.08
C ALA A 63 10.36 -2.38 -7.77
N ARG A 64 9.93 -3.31 -8.64
CA ARG A 64 8.72 -4.11 -8.41
C ARG A 64 8.86 -4.97 -7.16
N ARG A 65 9.99 -5.67 -7.01
CA ARG A 65 10.25 -6.51 -5.84
C ARG A 65 10.21 -5.68 -4.56
N GLN A 66 10.94 -4.56 -4.53
CA GLN A 66 10.96 -3.68 -3.36
C GLN A 66 9.57 -3.11 -3.04
N ALA A 67 8.78 -2.74 -4.06
CA ALA A 67 7.43 -2.25 -3.86
C ALA A 67 6.51 -3.33 -3.24
N ILE A 68 6.62 -4.58 -3.71
CA ILE A 68 5.88 -5.71 -3.12
C ILE A 68 6.29 -5.90 -1.67
N ASP A 69 7.59 -5.94 -1.37
CA ASP A 69 8.08 -6.15 -0.02
C ASP A 69 7.58 -5.06 0.95
N VAL A 70 7.60 -3.78 0.53
CA VAL A 70 7.07 -2.65 1.32
C VAL A 70 5.56 -2.73 1.53
N LEU A 71 4.81 -3.21 0.54
CA LEU A 71 3.36 -3.39 0.68
C LEU A 71 3.01 -4.60 1.55
N LEU A 72 3.85 -5.64 1.56
CA LEU A 72 3.67 -6.81 2.40
C LEU A 72 4.00 -6.51 3.87
N ASP A 73 5.01 -5.68 4.13
CA ASP A 73 5.37 -5.26 5.49
C ASP A 73 4.20 -4.52 6.20
N GLN A 74 3.36 -3.83 5.43
CA GLN A 74 2.15 -3.17 5.94
C GLN A 74 1.02 -4.13 6.37
N ARG A 75 1.16 -5.46 6.19
CA ARG A 75 0.14 -6.45 6.58
C ARG A 75 0.28 -6.96 8.02
N LEU A 76 1.24 -6.46 8.81
CA LEU A 76 1.26 -6.72 10.24
C LEU A 76 0.27 -5.76 10.94
N PHE A 77 -0.99 -6.18 11.04
CA PHE A 77 -1.94 -5.50 11.92
C PHE A 77 -1.62 -5.85 13.36
N VAL A 78 -0.97 -4.91 14.08
CA VAL A 78 -0.83 -5.03 15.53
C VAL A 78 -2.22 -4.80 16.13
N LEU A 79 -2.85 -5.90 16.54
CA LEU A 79 -4.07 -5.87 17.33
C LEU A 79 -3.67 -5.53 18.76
N ASP A 80 -4.28 -4.50 19.33
CA ASP A 80 -4.33 -4.34 20.77
C ASP A 80 -5.14 -5.50 21.38
N ALA A 81 -4.98 -5.75 22.68
CA ALA A 81 -5.61 -6.90 23.34
C ALA A 81 -7.14 -6.92 23.11
N ASP A 82 -7.77 -5.76 23.16
CA ASP A 82 -9.22 -5.62 22.98
C ASP A 82 -9.67 -5.99 21.56
N ARG A 83 -8.94 -5.59 20.51
CA ARG A 83 -9.25 -5.97 19.13
C ARG A 83 -8.90 -7.43 18.84
N TYR A 84 -7.90 -7.98 19.50
CA TYR A 84 -7.58 -9.40 19.41
C TYR A 84 -8.70 -10.25 19.99
N ASP A 85 -9.22 -9.90 21.16
CA ASP A 85 -10.33 -10.62 21.79
C ASP A 85 -11.62 -10.50 20.94
N ALA A 86 -11.90 -9.31 20.39
CA ALA A 86 -13.02 -9.12 19.47
C ALA A 86 -12.89 -9.96 18.18
N PHE A 87 -11.67 -10.10 17.65
CA PHE A 87 -11.40 -10.96 16.50
C PHE A 87 -11.60 -12.44 16.83
N MET A 88 -11.12 -12.89 18.00
CA MET A 88 -11.26 -14.27 18.46
C MET A 88 -12.71 -14.66 18.74
N HIS A 89 -13.54 -13.71 19.19
CA HIS A 89 -14.97 -13.95 19.41
C HIS A 89 -15.82 -13.99 18.13
N ALA A 90 -15.31 -13.46 17.02
CA ALA A 90 -16.00 -13.43 15.73
C ALA A 90 -15.70 -14.64 14.83
N LEU A 91 -14.80 -15.55 15.26
CA LEU A 91 -14.41 -16.78 14.57
C LEU A 91 -15.12 -18.00 15.18
#